data_AF-A0A9E6X9M0-F1
#
_entry.id   AF-A0A9E6X9M0-F1
#
_cell.length_a   1.000
_cell.length_b   1.000
_cell.length_c   1.000
_cell.angle_alpha   90.00
_cell.angle_beta   90.00
_cell.angle_gamma   90.00
#
_symmetry.space_group_name_H-M   'P 1'
#
loop_
_entity.id
_entity.type
_entity.pdbx_description
1 polymer ?
#
loop_
_entity_poly.entity_id
_entity_poly.type
_entity_poly.pdbx_seq_one_letter_code
_entity_poly.pdbx_strand_id
1 'polypeptide(L)'
;MTRYIIGDLRTGRRILDLPVMKGPWDDSLDTAETIRVTVDMQDPDVQALDLRNTASKGKAFLGVVEDDTIKACGPIWTRTYNQPDRTLQIGAKGLMSLFDHRLILPLLAETLDVTQWTIPDPADNTKTIANPLLTTQYTGIWWGTMAKRLVQQALSRTGGNLPIVFQADEIDGVSDHTKTYLGVDFKPVGEALKQLTELQGGVEINFQPRFTSDFLGVEWFMQTGTVAQPLIYAASVPQWNLTVDDSPISDFEISEDASGMGSFAWATGGRQADDVLVSRAYDSSLIDQGFPMMELVDSSHSTVSMQSTLDKYAALNAVAGRGAEETWSFTVEARPTDDEGNPAGPWLNSYNVGDFCDITIAPYNPTTGVGDPYLTAGGTFRRRIVSLSGDEEGQQIKIKCVPEVV
;
A
#
# COMPACT_ATOMS: atom_id res chain seq x y z
N MET A 1 19.19 -10.55 12.00
CA MET A 1 18.36 -10.93 13.17
C MET A 1 17.23 -9.92 13.26
N THR A 2 16.00 -10.38 13.42
CA THR A 2 14.83 -9.51 13.57
C THR A 2 14.87 -8.76 14.87
N ARG A 3 14.58 -7.47 14.83
CA ARG A 3 14.33 -6.68 16.03
C ARG A 3 13.20 -5.69 15.81
N TYR A 4 12.56 -5.31 16.90
CA TYR A 4 11.49 -4.31 16.90
C TYR A 4 12.00 -3.06 17.58
N ILE A 5 11.63 -1.91 17.02
CA ILE A 5 12.06 -0.60 17.50
C ILE A 5 10.87 0.31 17.74
N ILE A 6 10.97 1.17 18.75
CA ILE A 6 10.03 2.26 19.00
C ILE A 6 10.76 3.60 19.02
N GLY A 7 10.07 4.68 18.67
CA GLY A 7 10.66 6.01 18.71
C GLY A 7 9.63 7.12 18.55
N ASP A 8 10.10 8.38 18.48
CA ASP A 8 9.23 9.55 18.31
C ASP A 8 8.87 9.72 16.83
N LEU A 9 7.57 9.65 16.51
CA LEU A 9 7.06 9.72 15.12
C LEU A 9 7.40 11.05 14.45
N ARG A 10 7.30 12.16 15.19
CA ARG A 10 7.45 13.50 14.62
C ARG A 10 8.87 13.80 14.20
N THR A 11 9.84 13.31 14.95
CA THR A 11 11.26 13.56 14.71
C THR A 11 11.97 12.39 14.05
N GLY A 12 11.40 11.19 14.12
CA GLY A 12 12.05 9.95 13.72
C GLY A 12 13.15 9.51 14.70
N ARG A 13 13.35 10.20 15.82
CA ARG A 13 14.49 9.99 16.74
C ARG A 13 14.08 9.20 17.98
N ARG A 14 15.05 9.02 18.89
CA ARG A 14 14.89 8.33 20.19
C ARG A 14 14.49 6.87 20.01
N ILE A 15 15.22 6.19 19.13
CA ILE A 15 15.04 4.78 18.86
C ILE A 15 15.40 3.99 20.12
N LEU A 16 14.49 3.13 20.55
CA LEU A 16 14.69 2.15 21.61
C LEU A 16 14.34 0.78 21.03
N ASP A 17 15.14 -0.23 21.36
CA ASP A 17 14.78 -1.62 21.07
C ASP A 17 13.62 -2.06 21.96
N LEU A 18 12.71 -2.83 21.37
CA LEU A 18 11.54 -3.38 22.04
C LEU A 18 11.67 -4.90 22.07
N PRO A 19 11.90 -5.51 23.25
CA PRO A 19 11.78 -6.95 23.40
C PRO A 19 10.33 -7.38 23.15
N VAL A 20 10.12 -8.36 22.27
CA VAL A 20 8.80 -8.87 21.92
C VAL A 20 8.72 -10.38 22.15
N MET A 21 7.54 -10.85 22.54
CA MET A 21 7.20 -12.28 22.54
C MET A 21 6.64 -12.73 21.20
N LYS A 22 5.92 -11.84 20.52
CA LYS A 22 5.30 -12.05 19.21
C LYS A 22 5.36 -10.75 18.43
N GLY A 23 5.57 -10.81 17.12
CA GLY A 23 5.72 -9.63 16.28
C GLY A 23 5.30 -9.78 14.83
N PRO A 24 4.15 -10.41 14.48
CA PRO A 24 3.76 -10.48 13.08
C PRO A 24 3.72 -9.10 12.42
N TRP A 25 4.28 -9.05 11.21
CA TRP A 25 4.26 -7.89 10.32
C TRP A 25 3.87 -8.29 8.91
N ASP A 26 3.27 -7.35 8.18
CA ASP A 26 2.89 -7.49 6.77
C ASP A 26 3.15 -6.17 6.04
N ASP A 27 3.68 -6.28 4.83
CA ASP A 27 3.80 -5.23 3.84
C ASP A 27 2.99 -5.68 2.61
N SER A 28 2.13 -4.80 2.09
CA SER A 28 1.19 -5.11 1.02
C SER A 28 1.10 -3.93 0.05
N LEU A 29 1.03 -4.23 -1.25
CA LEU A 29 1.00 -3.20 -2.29
C LEU A 29 -0.22 -2.28 -2.10
N ASP A 30 -0.01 -0.98 -2.31
CA ASP A 30 -1.02 0.08 -2.18
C ASP A 30 -1.77 0.14 -0.84
N THR A 31 -1.23 -0.49 0.21
CA THR A 31 -1.81 -0.51 1.54
C THR A 31 -0.76 -0.14 2.58
N ALA A 32 -1.17 0.50 3.67
CA ALA A 32 -0.26 0.73 4.79
C ALA A 32 0.15 -0.60 5.43
N GLU A 33 1.44 -0.80 5.63
CA GLU A 33 2.02 -1.96 6.31
C GLU A 33 1.38 -2.16 7.68
N THR A 34 1.41 -3.37 8.23
CA THR A 34 0.90 -3.65 9.57
C THR A 34 1.98 -4.27 10.45
N ILE A 35 2.00 -3.85 11.72
CA ILE A 35 2.91 -4.40 12.73
C ILE A 35 2.10 -4.61 13.99
N ARG A 36 2.14 -5.83 14.55
CA ARG A 36 1.44 -6.14 15.80
C ARG A 36 2.35 -6.90 16.74
N VAL A 37 2.88 -6.20 17.74
CA VAL A 37 3.75 -6.81 18.73
C VAL A 37 3.00 -7.13 20.02
N THR A 38 3.41 -8.22 20.66
CA THR A 38 2.99 -8.57 22.02
C THR A 38 4.23 -8.62 22.90
N VAL A 39 4.20 -7.91 24.03
CA VAL A 39 5.31 -7.86 24.99
C VAL A 39 4.87 -8.38 26.35
N ASP A 40 5.81 -8.96 27.09
CA ASP A 40 5.61 -9.37 28.48
C ASP A 40 5.82 -8.16 29.40
N MET A 41 4.78 -7.73 30.13
CA MET A 41 4.92 -6.63 31.09
C MET A 41 5.57 -7.07 32.41
N GLN A 42 5.88 -8.35 32.59
CA GLN A 42 6.66 -8.85 33.73
C GLN A 42 8.16 -8.77 33.48
N ASP A 43 8.60 -8.67 32.23
CA ASP A 43 10.01 -8.51 31.85
C ASP A 43 10.56 -7.17 32.38
N PRO A 44 11.63 -7.18 33.20
CA PRO A 44 12.26 -5.96 33.70
C PRO A 44 12.71 -4.97 32.61
N ASP A 45 13.16 -5.47 31.46
CA ASP A 45 13.62 -4.61 30.35
C ASP A 45 12.43 -3.88 29.72
N VAL A 46 11.30 -4.59 29.55
CA VAL A 46 10.03 -4.00 29.07
C VAL A 46 9.47 -3.00 30.10
N GLN A 47 9.57 -3.28 31.39
CA GLN A 47 9.14 -2.35 32.45
C GLN A 47 9.97 -1.07 32.45
N ALA A 48 11.29 -1.17 32.24
CA ALA A 48 12.19 -0.03 32.19
C ALA A 48 11.89 0.92 31.03
N LEU A 49 11.30 0.42 29.93
CA LEU A 49 10.88 1.24 28.79
C LEU A 49 9.67 2.13 29.09
N ASP A 50 8.90 1.89 30.15
CA ASP A 50 7.66 2.63 30.47
C ASP A 50 6.75 2.81 29.23
N LEU A 51 6.38 1.68 28.62
CA LEU A 51 5.62 1.62 27.36
C LEU A 51 4.28 2.34 27.42
N ARG A 52 3.78 2.68 28.61
CA ARG A 52 2.60 3.52 28.71
C ARG A 52 2.84 4.92 28.13
N ASN A 53 4.04 5.45 28.32
CA ASN A 53 4.48 6.78 27.93
C ASN A 53 5.35 6.78 26.67
N THR A 54 6.31 5.86 26.54
CA THR A 54 7.21 5.81 25.38
C THR A 54 6.49 5.34 24.11
N ALA A 55 5.63 4.32 24.20
CA ALA A 55 4.77 3.86 23.09
C ALA A 55 3.41 4.61 23.06
N SER A 56 3.45 5.94 23.17
CA SER A 56 2.24 6.78 23.12
C SER A 56 1.58 6.74 21.74
N LYS A 57 0.31 6.33 21.68
CA LYS A 57 -0.49 6.25 20.45
C LYS A 57 -0.54 7.59 19.72
N GLY A 58 -0.37 7.60 18.40
CA GLY A 58 -0.35 8.77 17.53
C GLY A 58 0.88 9.69 17.71
N LYS A 59 1.77 9.40 18.65
CA LYS A 59 3.00 10.18 18.92
C LYS A 59 4.27 9.36 18.67
N ALA A 60 4.24 8.07 18.97
CA ALA A 60 5.34 7.16 18.77
C ALA A 60 5.14 6.31 17.51
N PHE A 61 6.24 5.87 16.92
CA PHE A 61 6.25 4.85 15.88
C PHE A 61 6.67 3.49 16.45
N LEU A 62 6.30 2.43 15.74
CA LEU A 62 6.82 1.08 15.90
C LEU A 62 7.38 0.65 14.54
N GLY A 63 8.51 -0.04 14.53
CA GLY A 63 9.12 -0.58 13.32
C GLY A 63 9.68 -1.98 13.55
N VAL A 64 9.78 -2.75 12.47
CA VAL A 64 10.49 -4.03 12.42
C VAL A 64 11.71 -3.89 11.52
N VAL A 65 12.83 -4.43 11.98
CA VAL A 65 14.14 -4.30 11.34
C VAL A 65 14.72 -5.69 11.10
N GLU A 66 15.14 -5.93 9.85
CA GLU A 66 15.81 -7.14 9.39
C GLU A 66 17.16 -6.78 8.78
N ASP A 67 18.25 -7.16 9.44
CA ASP A 67 19.64 -6.86 9.02
C ASP A 67 19.83 -5.40 8.61
N ASP A 68 19.50 -4.50 9.54
CA ASP A 68 19.57 -3.05 9.38
C ASP A 68 18.67 -2.44 8.28
N THR A 69 17.79 -3.24 7.70
CA THR A 69 16.74 -2.78 6.78
C THR A 69 15.40 -2.75 7.50
N ILE A 70 14.70 -1.61 7.46
CA ILE A 70 13.38 -1.49 8.07
C ILE A 70 12.35 -2.09 7.10
N LYS A 71 11.56 -3.07 7.56
CA LYS A 71 10.56 -3.76 6.72
C LYS A 71 9.19 -3.11 6.76
N ALA A 72 8.78 -2.67 7.93
CA ALA A 72 7.59 -1.87 8.12
C ALA A 72 7.85 -0.91 9.27
N CYS A 73 7.35 0.32 9.16
CA CYS A 73 7.41 1.28 10.26
C CYS A 73 6.36 2.38 10.11
N GLY A 74 5.72 2.74 11.22
CA GLY A 74 4.81 3.87 11.24
C GLY A 74 4.11 4.09 12.58
N PRO A 75 3.11 4.98 12.62
CA PRO A 75 2.42 5.38 13.85
C PRO A 75 1.81 4.20 14.61
N ILE A 76 2.01 4.21 15.93
CA ILE A 76 1.29 3.34 16.85
C ILE A 76 -0.14 3.86 16.98
N TRP A 77 -1.12 3.01 16.64
CA TRP A 77 -2.54 3.37 16.70
C TRP A 77 -3.27 2.70 17.85
N THR A 78 -2.97 1.42 18.10
CA THR A 78 -3.74 0.60 19.03
C THR A 78 -2.87 0.05 20.14
N ARG A 79 -3.49 -0.17 21.29
CA ARG A 79 -2.85 -0.78 22.45
C ARG A 79 -3.88 -1.50 23.30
N THR A 80 -3.60 -2.75 23.66
CA THR A 80 -4.48 -3.60 24.46
C THR A 80 -3.67 -4.24 25.57
N TYR A 81 -4.01 -3.96 26.83
CA TYR A 81 -3.38 -4.58 27.99
C TYR A 81 -4.27 -5.69 28.53
N ASN A 82 -3.71 -6.89 28.67
CA ASN A 82 -4.34 -8.02 29.34
C ASN A 82 -3.74 -8.14 30.74
N GLN A 83 -4.53 -7.82 31.77
CA GLN A 83 -4.07 -7.86 33.15
C GLN A 83 -3.85 -9.30 33.67
N PRO A 84 -4.75 -10.28 33.41
CA PRO A 84 -4.53 -11.67 33.79
C PRO A 84 -3.20 -12.23 33.27
N ASP A 85 -2.94 -12.07 31.98
CA ASP A 85 -1.73 -12.64 31.33
C ASP A 85 -0.52 -11.72 31.40
N ARG A 86 -0.70 -10.50 31.95
CA ARG A 86 0.33 -9.45 32.02
C ARG A 86 0.97 -9.11 30.67
N THR A 87 0.23 -9.27 29.59
CA THR A 87 0.72 -8.96 28.24
C THR A 87 0.20 -7.63 27.73
N LEU A 88 1.02 -6.94 26.93
CA LEU A 88 0.63 -5.73 26.23
C LEU A 88 0.78 -5.94 24.72
N GLN A 89 -0.33 -5.78 24.00
CA GLN A 89 -0.32 -5.75 22.54
C GLN A 89 -0.26 -4.31 22.06
N ILE A 90 0.61 -4.03 21.10
CA ILE A 90 0.78 -2.73 20.45
C ILE A 90 0.62 -2.93 18.95
N GLY A 91 -0.27 -2.14 18.33
CA GLY A 91 -0.52 -2.19 16.89
C GLY A 91 -0.12 -0.89 16.22
N ALA A 92 0.68 -0.99 15.18
CA ALA A 92 1.06 0.11 14.30
C ALA A 92 0.69 -0.20 12.86
N LYS A 93 0.64 0.86 12.05
CA LYS A 93 0.51 0.76 10.60
C LYS A 93 1.56 1.64 9.94
N GLY A 94 1.88 1.36 8.69
CA GLY A 94 2.70 2.17 7.81
C GLY A 94 2.36 3.66 7.83
N LEU A 95 3.33 4.52 7.47
CA LEU A 95 3.14 5.97 7.55
C LEU A 95 1.94 6.46 6.73
N MET A 96 1.58 5.78 5.65
CA MET A 96 0.41 6.11 4.84
C MET A 96 -0.88 6.23 5.68
N SER A 97 -1.03 5.41 6.72
CA SER A 97 -2.19 5.45 7.63
C SER A 97 -2.36 6.77 8.39
N LEU A 98 -1.30 7.56 8.55
CA LEU A 98 -1.38 8.89 9.17
C LEU A 98 -2.14 9.88 8.28
N PHE A 99 -2.06 9.70 6.97
CA PHE A 99 -2.67 10.60 6.00
C PHE A 99 -4.19 10.43 5.88
N ASP A 100 -4.75 9.37 6.46
CA ASP A 100 -6.20 9.24 6.70
C ASP A 100 -6.68 10.24 7.76
N HIS A 101 -5.77 10.77 8.58
CA HIS A 101 -6.02 11.79 9.59
C HIS A 101 -5.53 13.19 9.18
N ARG A 102 -5.10 13.37 7.92
CA ARG A 102 -4.67 14.66 7.38
C ARG A 102 -5.62 15.07 6.26
N LEU A 103 -6.03 16.33 6.25
CA LEU A 103 -6.96 16.86 5.26
C LEU A 103 -6.23 17.69 4.22
N ILE A 104 -6.72 17.68 3.00
CA ILE A 104 -6.26 18.56 1.91
C ILE A 104 -6.85 19.94 2.15
N LEU A 105 -6.11 20.76 2.89
CA LEU A 105 -6.48 22.14 3.20
C LEU A 105 -5.26 23.04 3.04
N PRO A 106 -5.40 24.25 2.46
CA PRO A 106 -4.29 25.21 2.43
C PRO A 106 -4.04 25.76 3.84
N LEU A 107 -2.84 26.32 4.08
CA LEU A 107 -2.47 26.90 5.38
C LEU A 107 -3.46 27.97 5.87
N LEU A 108 -4.08 28.70 4.94
CA LEU A 108 -5.12 29.70 5.24
C LEU A 108 -6.28 29.13 6.08
N ALA A 109 -6.61 27.84 5.92
CA ALA A 109 -7.67 27.19 6.66
C ALA A 109 -7.44 27.15 8.19
N GLU A 110 -6.20 27.35 8.67
CA GLU A 110 -5.90 27.40 10.11
C GLU A 110 -6.34 28.69 10.78
N THR A 111 -6.45 29.78 10.02
CA THR A 111 -6.71 31.12 10.54
C THR A 111 -8.00 31.74 10.01
N LEU A 112 -8.55 31.19 8.92
CA LEU A 112 -9.78 31.70 8.32
C LEU A 112 -10.99 31.38 9.20
N ASP A 113 -11.84 32.38 9.43
CA ASP A 113 -13.08 32.18 10.17
C ASP A 113 -13.99 31.16 9.46
N VAL A 114 -14.61 30.26 10.21
CA VAL A 114 -15.46 29.19 9.68
C VAL A 114 -16.64 29.70 8.84
N THR A 115 -17.12 30.92 9.11
CA THR A 115 -18.19 31.57 8.33
C THR A 115 -17.76 31.94 6.91
N GLN A 116 -16.45 31.98 6.65
CA GLN A 116 -15.88 32.30 5.33
C GLN A 116 -15.52 31.06 4.52
N TRP A 117 -15.85 29.85 4.97
CA TRP A 117 -15.57 28.62 4.23
C TRP A 117 -16.49 28.44 3.01
N THR A 118 -17.62 29.14 3.03
CA THR A 118 -18.48 29.31 1.87
C THR A 118 -18.65 30.81 1.59
N ILE A 119 -18.94 31.14 0.34
CA ILE A 119 -19.24 32.51 -0.09
C ILE A 119 -20.55 32.51 -0.88
N PRO A 120 -21.28 33.64 -0.98
CA PRO A 120 -22.44 33.74 -1.87
C PRO A 120 -22.05 33.37 -3.31
N ASP A 121 -22.89 32.59 -3.99
CA ASP A 121 -22.67 32.23 -5.40
C ASP A 121 -22.76 33.51 -6.26
N PRO A 122 -21.74 33.84 -7.07
CA PRO A 122 -21.79 34.98 -7.99
C PRO A 122 -22.92 34.91 -9.01
N ALA A 123 -23.40 33.71 -9.35
CA ALA A 123 -24.49 33.49 -10.30
C ALA A 123 -25.89 33.55 -9.64
N ASP A 124 -25.98 33.26 -8.34
CA ASP A 124 -27.23 33.24 -7.57
C ASP A 124 -26.99 33.56 -6.10
N ASN A 125 -27.21 34.82 -5.70
CA ASN A 125 -26.92 35.29 -4.35
C ASN A 125 -27.79 34.67 -3.24
N THR A 126 -28.76 33.81 -3.58
CA THR A 126 -29.53 33.01 -2.62
C THR A 126 -28.86 31.69 -2.26
N LYS A 127 -27.79 31.32 -2.99
CA LYS A 127 -27.00 30.11 -2.79
C LYS A 127 -25.60 30.46 -2.28
N THR A 128 -24.92 29.44 -1.78
CA THR A 128 -23.51 29.51 -1.40
C THR A 128 -22.69 28.50 -2.19
N ILE A 129 -21.43 28.85 -2.44
CA ILE A 129 -20.43 27.97 -3.03
C ILE A 129 -19.24 27.81 -2.08
N ALA A 130 -18.45 26.76 -2.27
CA ALA A 130 -17.18 26.60 -1.57
C ALA A 130 -16.28 27.83 -1.83
N ASN A 131 -15.60 28.33 -0.79
CA ASN A 131 -14.68 29.44 -0.96
C ASN A 131 -13.47 29.02 -1.83
N PRO A 132 -13.24 29.65 -3.00
CA PRO A 132 -12.12 29.31 -3.87
C PRO A 132 -10.75 29.48 -3.20
N LEU A 133 -10.63 30.35 -2.19
CA LEU A 133 -9.39 30.52 -1.43
C LEU A 133 -8.98 29.28 -0.62
N LEU A 134 -9.94 28.37 -0.37
CA LEU A 134 -9.69 27.10 0.30
C LEU A 134 -9.54 25.93 -0.69
N THR A 135 -9.53 26.19 -1.99
CA THR A 135 -9.40 25.17 -3.03
C THR A 135 -7.94 24.83 -3.28
N THR A 136 -7.65 23.52 -3.35
CA THR A 136 -6.36 23.00 -3.81
C THR A 136 -6.53 22.46 -5.21
N GLN A 137 -5.79 23.00 -6.17
CA GLN A 137 -5.86 22.58 -7.58
C GLN A 137 -4.47 22.29 -8.12
N TYR A 138 -4.37 21.16 -8.84
CA TYR A 138 -3.19 20.77 -9.59
C TYR A 138 -3.56 20.58 -11.05
N THR A 139 -2.73 21.07 -11.96
CA THR A 139 -2.96 21.00 -13.41
C THR A 139 -1.63 20.75 -14.12
N GLY A 140 -1.63 19.82 -15.07
CA GLY A 140 -0.51 19.58 -16.00
C GLY A 140 0.76 19.05 -15.32
N ILE A 141 0.62 18.24 -14.27
CA ILE A 141 1.75 17.61 -13.57
C ILE A 141 1.52 16.10 -13.44
N TRP A 142 2.62 15.34 -13.40
CA TRP A 142 2.58 13.89 -13.19
C TRP A 142 1.87 13.52 -11.87
N TRP A 143 1.18 12.37 -11.85
CA TRP A 143 0.48 11.87 -10.66
C TRP A 143 1.40 11.72 -9.46
N GLY A 144 2.64 11.24 -9.64
CA GLY A 144 3.63 11.13 -8.57
C GLY A 144 3.99 12.51 -7.99
N THR A 145 4.14 13.52 -8.84
CA THR A 145 4.34 14.91 -8.40
C THR A 145 3.15 15.45 -7.61
N MET A 146 1.94 15.17 -8.07
CA MET A 146 0.71 15.55 -7.38
C MET A 146 0.61 14.90 -5.99
N ALA A 147 0.88 13.60 -5.89
CA ALA A 147 0.92 12.85 -4.63
C ALA A 147 1.88 13.49 -3.61
N LYS A 148 3.11 13.79 -4.03
CA LYS A 148 4.10 14.46 -3.16
C LYS A 148 3.62 15.82 -2.69
N ARG A 149 3.03 16.64 -3.58
CA ARG A 149 2.55 17.99 -3.23
C ARG A 149 1.38 17.95 -2.24
N LEU A 150 0.47 16.98 -2.37
CA LEU A 150 -0.58 16.74 -1.38
C LEU A 150 0.00 16.46 0.01
N VAL A 151 1.03 15.61 0.09
CA VAL A 151 1.72 15.32 1.35
C VAL A 151 2.44 16.55 1.88
N GLN A 152 3.23 17.24 1.05
CA GLN A 152 3.96 18.46 1.43
C GLN A 152 3.02 19.56 1.97
N GLN A 153 1.87 19.75 1.31
CA GLN A 153 0.84 20.67 1.77
C GLN A 153 0.33 20.26 3.16
N ALA A 154 0.05 18.98 3.37
CA ALA A 154 -0.35 18.48 4.68
C ALA A 154 0.74 18.72 5.74
N LEU A 155 2.02 18.55 5.40
CA LEU A 155 3.13 18.80 6.33
C LEU A 155 3.33 20.29 6.66
N SER A 156 2.94 21.21 5.76
CA SER A 156 3.12 22.66 5.94
C SER A 156 2.26 23.27 7.06
N ARG A 157 1.22 22.56 7.48
CA ARG A 157 0.32 22.94 8.57
C ARG A 157 1.03 22.94 9.92
N THR A 158 0.57 23.77 10.85
CA THR A 158 1.21 23.91 12.17
C THR A 158 1.29 22.56 12.89
N GLY A 159 2.51 22.13 13.24
CA GLY A 159 2.74 20.83 13.88
C GLY A 159 2.62 19.61 12.96
N GLY A 160 2.52 19.81 11.64
CA GLY A 160 2.42 18.76 10.63
C GLY A 160 3.74 18.10 10.23
N ASN A 161 4.88 18.62 10.68
CA ASN A 161 6.20 18.12 10.27
C ASN A 161 6.42 16.65 10.64
N LEU A 162 6.94 15.89 9.67
CA LEU A 162 7.37 14.49 9.80
C LEU A 162 8.69 14.33 9.02
N PRO A 163 9.55 13.36 9.35
CA PRO A 163 10.80 13.12 8.65
C PRO A 163 10.54 12.37 7.33
N ILE A 164 9.91 13.05 6.37
CA ILE A 164 9.61 12.50 5.04
C ILE A 164 10.58 13.10 4.02
N VAL A 165 11.21 12.23 3.23
CA VAL A 165 12.06 12.60 2.10
C VAL A 165 11.29 12.37 0.81
N PHE A 166 11.37 13.31 -0.12
CA PHE A 166 10.62 13.29 -1.38
C PHE A 166 11.56 13.15 -2.58
N GLN A 167 11.10 12.44 -3.62
CA GLN A 167 11.73 12.48 -4.94
C GLN A 167 11.60 13.85 -5.61
N ALA A 168 12.41 14.11 -6.64
CA ALA A 168 12.32 15.30 -7.48
C ALA A 168 10.98 15.35 -8.26
N ASP A 169 10.51 16.55 -8.58
CA ASP A 169 9.28 16.74 -9.38
C ASP A 169 9.47 16.29 -10.83
N GLU A 170 8.46 15.62 -11.36
CA GLU A 170 8.36 15.23 -12.76
C GLU A 170 7.14 15.86 -13.45
N ILE A 171 7.28 16.08 -14.75
CA ILE A 171 6.25 16.60 -15.64
C ILE A 171 6.21 15.66 -16.84
N ASP A 172 5.02 15.19 -17.21
CA ASP A 172 4.77 14.30 -18.35
C ASP A 172 4.29 15.05 -19.61
N GLY A 173 4.02 16.36 -19.50
CA GLY A 173 3.50 17.18 -20.58
C GLY A 173 2.01 16.95 -20.88
N VAL A 174 1.30 16.17 -20.06
CA VAL A 174 -0.13 15.89 -20.22
C VAL A 174 -0.94 16.98 -19.54
N SER A 175 -1.51 17.90 -20.31
CA SER A 175 -2.31 19.03 -19.80
C SER A 175 -3.54 18.59 -19.00
N ASP A 176 -4.07 17.41 -19.31
CA ASP A 176 -5.34 16.91 -18.77
C ASP A 176 -5.19 16.26 -17.39
N HIS A 177 -3.95 16.12 -16.88
CA HIS A 177 -3.71 15.69 -15.51
C HIS A 177 -4.07 16.80 -14.53
N THR A 178 -5.37 16.84 -14.20
CA THR A 178 -5.95 17.86 -13.33
C THR A 178 -6.76 17.22 -12.20
N LYS A 179 -6.54 17.69 -10.98
CA LYS A 179 -7.38 17.39 -9.81
C LYS A 179 -7.67 18.67 -9.03
N THR A 180 -8.91 18.77 -8.57
CA THR A 180 -9.38 19.89 -7.74
C THR A 180 -9.99 19.32 -6.48
N TYR A 181 -9.60 19.87 -5.34
CA TYR A 181 -10.11 19.51 -4.02
C TYR A 181 -10.66 20.76 -3.36
N LEU A 182 -11.96 20.78 -3.06
CA LEU A 182 -12.59 21.91 -2.38
C LEU A 182 -12.35 21.77 -0.87
N GLY A 183 -12.05 22.88 -0.19
CA GLY A 183 -11.77 22.84 1.24
C GLY A 183 -12.96 22.34 2.08
N VAL A 184 -14.19 22.59 1.62
CA VAL A 184 -15.42 22.15 2.29
C VAL A 184 -15.67 20.64 2.20
N ASP A 185 -14.99 19.94 1.29
CA ASP A 185 -15.11 18.49 1.15
C ASP A 185 -14.35 17.75 2.26
N PHE A 186 -13.40 18.44 2.93
CA PHE A 186 -12.53 17.86 3.95
C PHE A 186 -11.90 16.53 3.51
N LYS A 187 -11.46 16.47 2.24
CA LYS A 187 -10.89 15.25 1.65
C LYS A 187 -9.65 14.81 2.43
N PRO A 188 -9.58 13.57 2.94
CA PRO A 188 -8.37 13.02 3.52
C PRO A 188 -7.26 12.87 2.46
N VAL A 189 -6.02 13.13 2.86
CA VAL A 189 -4.85 12.98 2.00
C VAL A 189 -4.67 11.52 1.60
N GLY A 190 -4.81 10.58 2.54
CA GLY A 190 -4.68 9.14 2.28
C GLY A 190 -5.64 8.65 1.21
N GLU A 191 -6.91 9.07 1.28
CA GLU A 191 -7.93 8.76 0.28
C GLU A 191 -7.57 9.35 -1.10
N ALA A 192 -7.09 10.59 -1.16
CA ALA A 192 -6.68 11.19 -2.42
C ALA A 192 -5.45 10.49 -3.04
N LEU A 193 -4.48 10.05 -2.22
CA LEU A 193 -3.34 9.26 -2.71
C LEU A 193 -3.82 7.94 -3.33
N LYS A 194 -4.71 7.22 -2.63
CA LYS A 194 -5.32 5.98 -3.16
C LYS A 194 -6.06 6.21 -4.48
N GLN A 195 -6.84 7.29 -4.57
CA GLN A 195 -7.52 7.65 -5.82
C GLN A 195 -6.58 7.98 -6.98
N LEU A 196 -5.31 8.32 -6.73
CA LEU A 196 -4.30 8.51 -7.78
C LEU A 196 -3.72 7.18 -8.27
N THR A 197 -3.60 6.18 -7.39
CA THR A 197 -3.14 4.83 -7.77
C THR A 197 -4.20 4.09 -8.58
N GLU A 198 -5.49 4.32 -8.27
CA GLU A 198 -6.65 3.71 -8.95
C GLU A 198 -6.97 4.34 -10.33
N LEU A 199 -6.23 5.36 -10.78
CA LEU A 199 -6.44 5.93 -12.11
C LEU A 199 -5.96 4.98 -13.22
N GLN A 200 -6.55 5.10 -14.40
CA GLN A 200 -5.98 4.48 -15.61
C GLN A 200 -4.59 5.07 -15.86
N GLY A 201 -3.55 4.22 -15.87
CA GLY A 201 -2.15 4.68 -15.91
C GLY A 201 -1.72 5.38 -14.62
N GLY A 202 -2.35 5.02 -13.49
CA GLY A 202 -2.03 5.53 -12.16
C GLY A 202 -0.58 5.26 -11.77
N VAL A 203 -0.12 6.03 -10.79
CA VAL A 203 1.23 5.92 -10.23
C VAL A 203 1.19 5.04 -9.00
N GLU A 204 2.23 4.24 -8.78
CA GLU A 204 2.42 3.59 -7.49
C GLU A 204 3.08 4.51 -6.49
N ILE A 205 2.69 4.37 -5.22
CA ILE A 205 3.14 5.23 -4.13
C ILE A 205 3.57 4.33 -2.97
N ASN A 206 4.81 4.50 -2.51
CA ASN A 206 5.34 3.79 -1.34
C ASN A 206 5.94 4.77 -0.34
N PHE A 207 5.75 4.54 0.95
CA PHE A 207 6.41 5.27 2.03
C PHE A 207 7.48 4.39 2.66
N GLN A 208 8.59 4.20 1.96
CA GLN A 208 9.65 3.29 2.37
C GLN A 208 10.35 3.79 3.64
N PRO A 209 10.24 3.09 4.78
CA PRO A 209 10.97 3.47 5.98
C PRO A 209 12.45 3.11 5.83
N ARG A 210 13.34 3.99 6.28
CA ARG A 210 14.79 3.74 6.33
C ARG A 210 15.43 4.42 7.51
N PHE A 211 16.59 3.93 7.93
CA PHE A 211 17.41 4.67 8.87
C PHE A 211 17.93 5.96 8.24
N THR A 212 18.02 7.02 9.05
CA THR A 212 18.79 8.21 8.70
C THR A 212 20.25 7.83 8.49
N SER A 213 21.02 8.63 7.75
CA SER A 213 22.42 8.32 7.43
C SER A 213 23.33 8.15 8.66
N ASP A 214 22.95 8.73 9.79
CA ASP A 214 23.64 8.60 11.07
C ASP A 214 23.18 7.37 11.90
N PHE A 215 22.19 6.61 11.41
CA PHE A 215 21.54 5.48 12.09
C PHE A 215 20.89 5.81 13.45
N LEU A 216 20.74 7.09 13.79
CA LEU A 216 20.15 7.54 15.04
C LEU A 216 18.65 7.87 14.91
N GLY A 217 18.06 7.63 13.74
CA GLY A 217 16.67 7.96 13.44
C GLY A 217 16.09 7.15 12.29
N VAL A 218 14.77 7.25 12.14
CA VAL A 218 14.00 6.71 11.03
C VAL A 218 13.45 7.89 10.22
N GLU A 219 13.52 7.79 8.90
CA GLU A 219 12.85 8.67 7.96
C GLU A 219 12.06 7.83 6.94
N TRP A 220 11.03 8.41 6.36
CA TRP A 220 10.23 7.75 5.32
C TRP A 220 10.53 8.39 3.98
N PHE A 221 11.01 7.59 3.04
CA PHE A 221 11.16 8.02 1.66
C PHE A 221 9.85 7.80 0.93
N MET A 222 9.18 8.90 0.56
CA MET A 222 8.00 8.85 -0.30
C MET A 222 8.47 8.61 -1.74
N GLN A 223 8.44 7.34 -2.14
CA GLN A 223 8.72 6.90 -3.49
C GLN A 223 7.44 6.89 -4.31
N THR A 224 7.53 7.39 -5.53
CA THR A 224 6.50 7.31 -6.54
C THR A 224 7.08 6.69 -7.80
N GLY A 225 6.24 5.99 -8.57
CA GLY A 225 6.57 5.66 -9.95
C GLY A 225 6.87 6.92 -10.77
N THR A 226 7.75 6.77 -11.76
CA THR A 226 8.15 7.85 -12.67
C THR A 226 7.22 7.92 -13.88
N VAL A 227 7.29 9.00 -14.66
CA VAL A 227 6.55 9.10 -15.94
C VAL A 227 6.91 7.95 -16.89
N ALA A 228 8.18 7.54 -16.93
CA ALA A 228 8.66 6.47 -17.79
C ALA A 228 8.35 5.07 -17.23
N GLN A 229 8.20 4.95 -15.92
CA GLN A 229 7.94 3.70 -15.21
C GLN A 229 6.99 3.97 -14.04
N PRO A 230 5.66 3.97 -14.27
CA PRO A 230 4.67 4.26 -13.24
C PRO A 230 4.60 3.23 -12.11
N LEU A 231 5.07 2.01 -12.38
CA LEU A 231 5.20 0.93 -11.39
C LEU A 231 6.56 1.00 -10.68
N ILE A 232 6.57 0.77 -9.38
CA ILE A 232 7.78 0.64 -8.57
C ILE A 232 8.19 -0.84 -8.56
N TYR A 233 9.32 -1.13 -9.19
CA TYR A 233 9.96 -2.45 -9.17
C TYR A 233 11.47 -2.32 -9.39
N ALA A 234 12.22 -3.25 -8.83
CA ALA A 234 13.65 -3.42 -9.03
C ALA A 234 13.97 -4.06 -10.38
N ALA A 235 15.15 -3.73 -10.93
CA ALA A 235 15.62 -4.36 -12.17
C ALA A 235 16.02 -5.84 -11.98
N SER A 236 16.37 -6.23 -10.75
CA SER A 236 16.66 -7.62 -10.40
C SER A 236 15.36 -8.38 -10.19
N VAL A 237 15.29 -9.60 -10.73
CA VAL A 237 14.13 -10.49 -10.60
C VAL A 237 14.55 -11.68 -9.75
N PRO A 238 14.18 -11.75 -8.45
CA PRO A 238 14.40 -12.95 -7.64
C PRO A 238 13.75 -14.18 -8.30
N GLN A 239 14.44 -15.31 -8.21
CA GLN A 239 13.99 -16.57 -8.75
C GLN A 239 13.86 -17.63 -7.66
N TRP A 240 12.74 -18.32 -7.67
CA TRP A 240 12.39 -19.40 -6.75
C TRP A 240 12.15 -20.66 -7.56
N ASN A 241 12.90 -21.72 -7.24
CA ASN A 241 12.93 -22.94 -8.04
C ASN A 241 12.41 -24.14 -7.22
N LEU A 242 11.21 -24.61 -7.55
CA LEU A 242 10.58 -25.78 -6.93
C LEU A 242 11.03 -27.11 -7.56
N THR A 243 11.98 -27.09 -8.50
CA THR A 243 12.45 -28.30 -9.22
C THR A 243 13.57 -29.07 -8.52
N VAL A 244 14.10 -28.52 -7.43
CA VAL A 244 15.23 -29.09 -6.69
C VAL A 244 14.76 -29.80 -5.42
N ASP A 245 15.45 -30.88 -5.04
CA ASP A 245 15.05 -31.76 -3.94
C ASP A 245 15.03 -31.05 -2.56
N ASP A 246 15.78 -29.94 -2.41
CA ASP A 246 15.83 -29.07 -1.21
C ASP A 246 15.42 -27.63 -1.55
N SER A 247 14.26 -27.45 -2.17
CA SER A 247 13.74 -26.12 -2.49
C SER A 247 13.50 -25.31 -1.21
N PRO A 248 13.97 -24.04 -1.13
CA PRO A 248 13.78 -23.18 0.05
C PRO A 248 12.34 -22.65 0.18
N ILE A 249 11.37 -23.35 -0.41
CA ILE A 249 9.97 -22.93 -0.56
C ILE A 249 9.09 -24.00 0.08
N SER A 250 8.19 -23.58 0.97
CA SER A 250 7.14 -24.42 1.54
C SER A 250 5.76 -23.79 1.33
N ASP A 251 4.71 -24.56 1.62
CA ASP A 251 3.32 -24.08 1.65
C ASP A 251 2.86 -23.35 0.38
N PHE A 252 3.30 -23.84 -0.79
CA PHE A 252 2.90 -23.30 -2.07
C PHE A 252 1.40 -23.54 -2.30
N GLU A 253 0.68 -22.45 -2.53
CA GLU A 253 -0.78 -22.41 -2.68
C GLU A 253 -1.14 -21.51 -3.86
N ILE A 254 -2.08 -21.98 -4.69
CA ILE A 254 -2.71 -21.20 -5.76
C ILE A 254 -4.17 -20.99 -5.39
N SER A 255 -4.60 -19.74 -5.37
CA SER A 255 -5.97 -19.33 -5.11
C SER A 255 -6.50 -18.56 -6.32
N GLU A 256 -7.67 -18.94 -6.80
CA GLU A 256 -8.36 -18.27 -7.90
C GLU A 256 -9.76 -17.84 -7.46
N ASP A 257 -10.11 -16.59 -7.72
CA ASP A 257 -11.43 -16.02 -7.42
C ASP A 257 -12.06 -15.40 -8.67
N ALA A 258 -13.14 -16.02 -9.15
CA ALA A 258 -13.91 -15.55 -10.31
C ALA A 258 -15.04 -14.57 -9.96
N SER A 259 -15.21 -14.19 -8.68
CA SER A 259 -16.29 -13.30 -8.24
C SER A 259 -16.22 -11.90 -8.86
N GLY A 260 -15.02 -11.46 -9.28
CA GLY A 260 -14.77 -10.22 -10.00
C GLY A 260 -14.88 -10.31 -11.53
N MET A 261 -15.18 -11.48 -12.09
CA MET A 261 -15.27 -11.65 -13.55
C MET A 261 -16.58 -11.07 -14.11
N GLY A 262 -16.49 -10.44 -15.28
CA GLY A 262 -17.66 -9.95 -15.97
C GLY A 262 -17.39 -9.40 -17.36
N SER A 263 -18.39 -9.52 -18.23
CA SER A 263 -18.34 -9.01 -19.61
C SER A 263 -18.99 -7.63 -19.72
N PHE A 264 -19.81 -7.24 -18.74
CA PHE A 264 -20.56 -5.99 -18.78
C PHE A 264 -20.42 -5.24 -17.46
N ALA A 265 -19.71 -4.13 -17.47
CA ALA A 265 -19.50 -3.31 -16.29
C ALA A 265 -20.44 -2.11 -16.28
N TRP A 266 -21.10 -1.88 -15.15
CA TRP A 266 -21.90 -0.71 -14.85
C TRP A 266 -21.20 0.13 -13.78
N ALA A 267 -21.21 1.45 -13.93
CA ALA A 267 -20.73 2.36 -12.90
C ALA A 267 -21.77 3.44 -12.59
N THR A 268 -21.89 3.83 -11.32
CA THR A 268 -22.77 4.93 -10.89
C THR A 268 -22.01 5.94 -10.03
N GLY A 269 -22.31 7.23 -10.22
CA GLY A 269 -21.65 8.32 -9.49
C GLY A 269 -22.52 9.55 -9.31
N GLY A 270 -21.95 10.59 -8.69
CA GLY A 270 -22.57 11.92 -8.57
C GLY A 270 -23.57 12.10 -7.42
N ARG A 271 -23.93 11.03 -6.69
CA ARG A 271 -24.99 11.06 -5.66
C ARG A 271 -24.80 12.14 -4.57
N GLN A 272 -23.57 12.59 -4.31
CA GLN A 272 -23.28 13.67 -3.36
C GLN A 272 -23.19 15.07 -3.99
N ALA A 273 -23.24 15.16 -5.32
CA ALA A 273 -23.18 16.38 -6.11
C ALA A 273 -24.55 16.78 -6.71
N ASP A 274 -25.65 16.21 -6.23
CA ASP A 274 -27.01 16.35 -6.77
C ASP A 274 -27.19 15.94 -8.25
N ASP A 275 -26.20 15.25 -8.83
CA ASP A 275 -26.24 14.68 -10.17
C ASP A 275 -26.26 13.15 -10.12
N VAL A 276 -27.00 12.47 -10.99
CA VAL A 276 -26.93 11.01 -11.10
C VAL A 276 -26.21 10.66 -12.39
N LEU A 277 -24.98 10.17 -12.27
CA LEU A 277 -24.19 9.69 -13.39
C LEU A 277 -24.32 8.17 -13.48
N VAL A 278 -24.46 7.66 -14.70
CA VAL A 278 -24.46 6.24 -15.01
C VAL A 278 -23.52 6.02 -16.20
N SER A 279 -22.66 5.03 -16.10
CA SER A 279 -21.81 4.59 -17.20
C SER A 279 -21.87 3.08 -17.37
N ARG A 280 -21.47 2.62 -18.55
CA ARG A 280 -21.35 1.21 -18.89
C ARG A 280 -20.20 0.95 -19.84
N ALA A 281 -19.61 -0.23 -19.73
CA ALA A 281 -18.65 -0.76 -20.68
C ALA A 281 -18.93 -2.25 -20.93
N TYR A 282 -18.65 -2.71 -22.16
CA TYR A 282 -18.83 -4.10 -22.56
C TYR A 282 -17.54 -4.63 -23.16
N ASP A 283 -17.20 -5.86 -22.79
CA ASP A 283 -16.08 -6.62 -23.31
C ASP A 283 -16.53 -8.03 -23.72
N SER A 284 -16.33 -8.39 -24.98
CA SER A 284 -16.78 -9.69 -25.51
C SER A 284 -15.83 -10.85 -25.26
N SER A 285 -14.60 -10.61 -24.78
CA SER A 285 -13.55 -11.65 -24.74
C SER A 285 -13.96 -12.93 -24.01
N LEU A 286 -14.68 -12.82 -22.89
CA LEU A 286 -15.20 -13.96 -22.13
C LEU A 286 -16.34 -14.67 -22.86
N ILE A 287 -17.25 -13.90 -23.46
CA ILE A 287 -18.36 -14.45 -24.27
C ILE A 287 -17.82 -15.24 -25.46
N ASP A 288 -16.82 -14.69 -26.14
CA ASP A 288 -16.17 -15.29 -27.30
C ASP A 288 -15.42 -16.59 -26.92
N GLN A 289 -15.06 -16.75 -25.65
CA GLN A 289 -14.48 -17.98 -25.07
C GLN A 289 -15.53 -18.95 -24.50
N GLY A 290 -16.82 -18.63 -24.60
CA GLY A 290 -17.92 -19.49 -24.17
C GLY A 290 -18.36 -19.32 -22.71
N PHE A 291 -17.86 -18.29 -22.01
CA PHE A 291 -18.36 -17.94 -20.68
C PHE A 291 -19.77 -17.30 -20.78
N PRO A 292 -20.62 -17.47 -19.76
CA PRO A 292 -21.91 -16.76 -19.72
C PRO A 292 -21.70 -15.26 -19.53
N MET A 293 -22.69 -14.46 -19.95
CA MET A 293 -22.72 -13.03 -19.62
C MET A 293 -22.84 -12.85 -18.11
N MET A 294 -21.88 -12.13 -17.53
CA MET A 294 -21.85 -11.72 -16.14
C MET A 294 -21.71 -10.21 -16.06
N GLU A 295 -22.38 -9.60 -15.08
CA GLU A 295 -22.43 -8.16 -14.89
C GLU A 295 -21.65 -7.73 -13.65
N LEU A 296 -20.86 -6.66 -13.79
CA LEU A 296 -20.17 -5.99 -12.71
C LEU A 296 -20.90 -4.68 -12.41
N VAL A 297 -21.01 -4.32 -11.15
CA VAL A 297 -21.64 -3.06 -10.72
C VAL A 297 -20.72 -2.35 -9.74
N ASP A 298 -20.28 -1.15 -10.10
CA ASP A 298 -19.52 -0.26 -9.25
C ASP A 298 -20.36 0.96 -8.87
N SER A 299 -20.66 1.08 -7.57
CA SER A 299 -21.40 2.21 -7.00
C SER A 299 -20.56 3.05 -6.04
N SER A 300 -19.25 2.85 -6.02
CA SER A 300 -18.34 3.48 -5.06
C SER A 300 -18.03 4.96 -5.38
N HIS A 301 -18.37 5.43 -6.57
CA HIS A 301 -18.00 6.76 -7.09
C HIS A 301 -18.99 7.89 -6.74
N SER A 302 -19.52 7.90 -5.52
CA SER A 302 -20.56 8.87 -5.10
C SER A 302 -20.14 10.34 -5.21
N THR A 303 -18.83 10.61 -5.16
CA THR A 303 -18.21 11.94 -5.24
C THR A 303 -17.80 12.35 -6.66
N VAL A 304 -17.84 11.44 -7.63
CA VAL A 304 -17.48 11.75 -9.02
C VAL A 304 -18.59 12.55 -9.67
N SER A 305 -18.27 13.75 -10.16
CA SER A 305 -19.20 14.66 -10.82
C SER A 305 -18.96 14.82 -12.33
N MET A 306 -17.96 14.13 -12.90
CA MET A 306 -17.65 14.18 -14.33
C MET A 306 -17.93 12.84 -15.03
N GLN A 307 -18.80 12.86 -16.05
CA GLN A 307 -19.18 11.64 -16.81
C GLN A 307 -17.96 10.94 -17.42
N SER A 308 -17.03 11.68 -18.00
CA SER A 308 -15.82 11.12 -18.63
C SER A 308 -14.91 10.39 -17.63
N THR A 309 -14.93 10.78 -16.35
CA THR A 309 -14.22 10.05 -15.29
C THR A 309 -14.94 8.76 -14.95
N LEU A 310 -16.28 8.78 -14.87
CA LEU A 310 -17.07 7.57 -14.63
C LEU A 310 -16.97 6.56 -15.78
N ASP A 311 -16.90 7.03 -17.02
CA ASP A 311 -16.70 6.18 -18.20
C ASP A 311 -15.38 5.42 -18.17
N LYS A 312 -14.31 6.06 -17.65
CA LYS A 312 -13.01 5.40 -17.47
C LYS A 312 -13.07 4.28 -16.42
N TYR A 313 -13.80 4.48 -15.33
CA TYR A 313 -13.99 3.43 -14.31
C TYR A 313 -14.76 2.23 -14.86
N ALA A 314 -15.87 2.47 -15.59
CA ALA A 314 -16.61 1.38 -16.22
C ALA A 314 -15.74 0.60 -17.21
N ALA A 315 -14.96 1.28 -18.05
CA ALA A 315 -14.04 0.65 -18.99
C ALA A 315 -12.95 -0.17 -18.29
N LEU A 316 -12.35 0.36 -17.21
CA LEU A 316 -11.36 -0.35 -16.40
C LEU A 316 -11.95 -1.64 -15.80
N ASN A 317 -13.16 -1.56 -15.22
CA ASN A 317 -13.83 -2.72 -14.63
C ASN A 317 -14.15 -3.80 -15.67
N ALA A 318 -14.56 -3.43 -16.89
CA ALA A 318 -14.78 -4.39 -17.97
C ALA A 318 -13.49 -5.09 -18.44
N VAL A 319 -12.36 -4.38 -18.42
CA VAL A 319 -11.05 -4.97 -18.74
C VAL A 319 -10.53 -5.84 -17.60
N ALA A 320 -10.67 -5.40 -16.35
CA ALA A 320 -10.28 -6.17 -15.17
C ALA A 320 -11.10 -7.46 -15.02
N GLY A 321 -12.39 -7.41 -15.39
CA GLY A 321 -13.30 -8.56 -15.33
C GLY A 321 -13.03 -9.68 -16.34
N ARG A 322 -11.99 -9.58 -17.19
CA ARG A 322 -11.66 -10.57 -18.23
C ARG A 322 -11.05 -11.87 -17.70
N GLY A 323 -10.66 -11.93 -16.44
CA GLY A 323 -10.02 -13.11 -15.84
C GLY A 323 -10.35 -13.22 -14.36
N ALA A 324 -10.23 -14.43 -13.83
CA ALA A 324 -10.28 -14.64 -12.39
C ALA A 324 -9.04 -14.00 -11.74
N GLU A 325 -9.21 -13.50 -10.53
CA GLU A 325 -8.08 -13.06 -9.73
C GLU A 325 -7.30 -14.29 -9.29
N GLU A 326 -6.12 -14.50 -9.87
CA GLU A 326 -5.20 -15.56 -9.45
C GLU A 326 -4.15 -15.00 -8.50
N THR A 327 -3.97 -15.65 -7.37
CA THR A 327 -2.88 -15.37 -6.43
C THR A 327 -2.11 -16.64 -6.14
N TRP A 328 -0.79 -16.55 -6.16
CA TRP A 328 0.10 -17.58 -5.65
C TRP A 328 0.70 -17.13 -4.32
N SER A 329 0.70 -18.00 -3.32
CA SER A 329 1.37 -17.74 -2.04
C SER A 329 2.25 -18.89 -1.62
N PHE A 330 3.36 -18.59 -0.94
CA PHE A 330 4.33 -19.56 -0.49
C PHE A 330 5.20 -18.98 0.62
N THR A 331 5.85 -19.84 1.40
CA THR A 331 6.77 -19.45 2.46
C THR A 331 8.20 -19.72 2.01
N VAL A 332 9.11 -18.80 2.30
CA VAL A 332 10.54 -18.94 1.99
C VAL A 332 11.38 -18.66 3.22
N GLU A 333 12.58 -19.23 3.27
CA GLU A 333 13.56 -18.83 4.27
C GLU A 333 14.04 -17.39 4.01
N ALA A 334 14.21 -16.60 5.08
CA ALA A 334 14.69 -15.23 4.96
C ALA A 334 16.17 -15.15 4.52
N ARG A 335 16.96 -16.18 4.87
CA ARG A 335 18.38 -16.35 4.53
C ARG A 335 18.69 -17.80 4.16
N PRO A 336 18.23 -18.28 3.00
CA PRO A 336 18.46 -19.66 2.58
C PRO A 336 19.95 -19.95 2.44
N THR A 337 20.39 -21.07 3.00
CA THR A 337 21.75 -21.61 2.85
C THR A 337 21.73 -23.07 2.42
N ASP A 338 22.71 -23.49 1.63
CA ASP A 338 22.92 -24.91 1.28
C ASP A 338 23.56 -25.69 2.44
N ASP A 339 23.74 -27.00 2.27
CA ASP A 339 24.37 -27.89 3.26
C ASP A 339 25.82 -27.46 3.64
N GLU A 340 26.47 -26.70 2.77
CA GLU A 340 27.82 -26.17 2.98
C GLU A 340 27.81 -24.77 3.63
N GLY A 341 26.61 -24.20 3.88
CA GLY A 341 26.40 -22.88 4.48
C GLY A 341 26.50 -21.71 3.50
N ASN A 342 26.55 -21.96 2.19
CA ASN A 342 26.57 -20.91 1.17
C ASN A 342 25.15 -20.43 0.84
N PRO A 343 24.96 -19.19 0.35
CA PRO A 343 23.65 -18.67 -0.03
C PRO A 343 22.95 -19.56 -1.09
N ALA A 344 21.72 -20.02 -0.82
CA ALA A 344 20.98 -20.96 -1.68
C ALA A 344 19.68 -20.40 -2.27
N GLY A 345 19.52 -19.08 -2.31
CA GLY A 345 18.34 -18.43 -2.90
C GLY A 345 18.27 -16.93 -2.62
N PRO A 346 17.17 -16.27 -3.06
CA PRO A 346 16.94 -14.86 -2.76
C PRO A 346 16.87 -14.61 -1.26
N TRP A 347 17.56 -13.57 -0.80
CA TRP A 347 17.50 -13.13 0.60
C TRP A 347 16.43 -12.07 0.79
N LEU A 348 15.80 -11.98 1.97
CA LEU A 348 14.70 -11.05 2.25
C LEU A 348 15.01 -9.56 1.94
N ASN A 349 16.28 -9.15 1.92
CA ASN A 349 16.69 -7.78 1.60
C ASN A 349 17.03 -7.57 0.11
N SER A 350 16.83 -8.59 -0.73
CA SER A 350 17.09 -8.55 -2.18
C SER A 350 15.84 -8.32 -3.04
N TYR A 351 14.66 -8.32 -2.42
CA TYR A 351 13.37 -8.11 -3.05
C TYR A 351 12.42 -7.37 -2.11
N ASN A 352 11.44 -6.67 -2.68
CA ASN A 352 10.43 -5.91 -1.96
C ASN A 352 9.03 -6.15 -2.55
N VAL A 353 8.00 -5.71 -1.85
CA VAL A 353 6.67 -5.58 -2.44
C VAL A 353 6.73 -4.66 -3.66
N GLY A 354 6.04 -5.03 -4.73
CA GLY A 354 6.05 -4.36 -6.03
C GLY A 354 7.02 -4.99 -7.05
N ASP A 355 8.07 -5.67 -6.59
CA ASP A 355 9.05 -6.32 -7.46
C ASP A 355 8.45 -7.51 -8.22
N PHE A 356 9.03 -7.81 -9.38
CA PHE A 356 8.72 -9.03 -10.11
C PHE A 356 9.56 -10.20 -9.60
N CYS A 357 9.02 -11.42 -9.69
CA CYS A 357 9.72 -12.65 -9.40
C CYS A 357 9.44 -13.74 -10.43
N ASP A 358 10.34 -14.72 -10.52
CA ASP A 358 10.15 -15.93 -11.30
C ASP A 358 9.97 -17.14 -10.39
N ILE A 359 8.95 -17.95 -10.67
CA ILE A 359 8.71 -19.21 -9.97
C ILE A 359 8.83 -20.33 -10.99
N THR A 360 9.77 -21.25 -10.78
CA THR A 360 10.04 -22.36 -11.71
C THR A 360 9.56 -23.68 -11.15
N ILE A 361 8.74 -24.39 -11.92
CA ILE A 361 8.10 -25.65 -11.54
C ILE A 361 8.38 -26.70 -12.62
N ALA A 362 8.66 -27.94 -12.21
CA ALA A 362 8.98 -29.03 -13.13
C ALA A 362 7.70 -29.55 -13.79
N PRO A 363 7.77 -30.05 -15.05
CA PRO A 363 6.66 -30.77 -15.64
C PRO A 363 6.25 -31.97 -14.78
N TYR A 364 4.95 -32.19 -14.63
CA TYR A 364 4.44 -33.26 -13.78
C TYR A 364 4.71 -34.63 -14.38
N ASN A 365 5.38 -35.48 -13.60
CA ASN A 365 5.59 -36.88 -13.92
C ASN A 365 4.75 -37.76 -13.00
N PRO A 366 3.66 -38.39 -13.48
CA PRO A 366 2.78 -39.20 -12.63
C PRO A 366 3.43 -40.48 -12.09
N THR A 367 4.58 -40.90 -12.66
CA THR A 367 5.30 -42.10 -12.21
C THR A 367 6.23 -41.79 -11.04
N THR A 368 6.90 -40.63 -11.06
CA THR A 368 7.86 -40.25 -10.03
C THR A 368 7.27 -39.28 -9.00
N GLY A 369 6.13 -38.65 -9.29
CA GLY A 369 5.53 -37.60 -8.47
C GLY A 369 6.26 -36.25 -8.54
N VAL A 370 7.27 -36.11 -9.40
CA VAL A 370 8.02 -34.85 -9.61
C VAL A 370 7.13 -33.85 -10.36
N GLY A 371 7.25 -32.56 -10.02
CA GLY A 371 6.42 -31.49 -10.57
C GLY A 371 5.08 -31.34 -9.84
N ASP A 372 4.19 -30.52 -10.38
CA ASP A 372 2.90 -30.23 -9.74
C ASP A 372 1.72 -30.72 -10.60
N PRO A 373 0.78 -31.53 -10.05
CA PRO A 373 -0.32 -32.09 -10.81
C PRO A 373 -1.40 -31.05 -11.21
N TYR A 374 -1.44 -29.88 -10.58
CA TYR A 374 -2.27 -28.75 -11.01
C TYR A 374 -1.59 -28.03 -12.19
N LEU A 375 -0.29 -27.77 -12.08
CA LEU A 375 0.53 -27.14 -13.12
C LEU A 375 1.29 -28.16 -13.97
N THR A 376 0.54 -29.05 -14.62
CA THR A 376 1.10 -30.26 -15.28
C THR A 376 2.22 -30.00 -16.30
N ALA A 377 2.16 -28.89 -17.03
CA ALA A 377 3.20 -28.56 -18.02
C ALA A 377 4.52 -28.08 -17.38
N GLY A 378 4.48 -27.65 -16.11
CA GLY A 378 5.57 -26.90 -15.49
C GLY A 378 5.90 -25.61 -16.24
N GLY A 379 7.06 -25.04 -15.95
CA GLY A 379 7.58 -23.84 -16.60
C GLY A 379 8.06 -22.80 -15.59
N THR A 380 8.42 -21.63 -16.12
CA THR A 380 8.78 -20.45 -15.34
C THR A 380 7.66 -19.43 -15.44
N PHE A 381 7.12 -19.03 -14.29
CA PHE A 381 6.00 -18.12 -14.16
C PHE A 381 6.49 -16.79 -13.61
N ARG A 382 6.44 -15.74 -14.42
CA ARG A 382 6.69 -14.35 -14.00
C ARG A 382 5.49 -13.86 -13.20
N ARG A 383 5.74 -13.42 -11.98
CA ARG A 383 4.73 -12.93 -11.04
C ARG A 383 5.16 -11.60 -10.45
N ARG A 384 4.21 -10.85 -9.89
CA ARG A 384 4.46 -9.61 -9.15
C ARG A 384 4.21 -9.82 -7.67
N ILE A 385 5.19 -9.49 -6.83
CA ILE A 385 5.07 -9.58 -5.37
C ILE A 385 4.12 -8.49 -4.91
N VAL A 386 2.99 -8.88 -4.30
CA VAL A 386 1.98 -7.96 -3.77
C VAL A 386 1.91 -7.93 -2.25
N SER A 387 2.50 -8.91 -1.58
CA SER A 387 2.64 -8.88 -0.12
C SER A 387 3.81 -9.73 0.36
N LEU A 388 4.43 -9.25 1.45
CA LEU A 388 5.44 -9.94 2.24
C LEU A 388 5.00 -9.91 3.71
N SER A 389 5.10 -11.03 4.39
CA SER A 389 4.81 -11.09 5.83
C SER A 389 5.78 -11.99 6.56
N GLY A 390 6.06 -11.64 7.82
CA GLY A 390 6.99 -12.35 8.70
C GLY A 390 6.63 -12.13 10.16
N ASP A 391 7.48 -12.60 11.05
CA ASP A 391 7.25 -12.57 12.49
C ASP A 391 8.52 -12.20 13.28
N GLU A 392 8.50 -12.40 14.60
CA GLU A 392 9.61 -12.10 15.48
C GLU A 392 10.82 -13.03 15.35
N GLU A 393 10.64 -14.23 14.78
CA GLU A 393 11.74 -15.16 14.56
C GLU A 393 12.55 -14.75 13.32
N GLY A 394 11.86 -14.20 12.31
CA GLY A 394 12.42 -13.72 11.02
C GLY A 394 13.25 -14.76 10.30
N GLN A 395 12.88 -16.03 10.49
CA GLN A 395 13.46 -17.15 9.77
C GLN A 395 12.74 -17.40 8.45
N GLN A 396 11.44 -17.14 8.43
CA GLN A 396 10.56 -17.42 7.30
C GLN A 396 9.75 -16.19 6.90
N ILE A 397 9.47 -16.09 5.61
CA ILE A 397 8.72 -15.00 4.99
C ILE A 397 7.66 -15.60 4.09
N LYS A 398 6.41 -15.26 4.34
CA LYS A 398 5.31 -15.60 3.44
C LYS A 398 5.21 -14.53 2.37
N ILE A 399 5.24 -14.98 1.12
CA ILE A 399 5.15 -14.17 -0.08
C ILE A 399 3.79 -14.42 -0.72
N LYS A 400 3.14 -13.34 -1.14
CA LYS A 400 1.93 -13.38 -1.99
C LYS A 400 2.25 -12.66 -3.29
N CYS A 401 1.94 -13.29 -4.42
CA CYS A 401 2.19 -12.74 -5.74
C CYS A 401 1.03 -12.99 -6.69
N VAL A 402 0.91 -12.14 -7.71
CA VAL A 402 -0.15 -12.18 -8.73
C VAL A 402 0.47 -12.27 -10.12
N PRO A 403 -0.27 -12.68 -11.17
CA PRO A 403 0.22 -12.59 -12.54
C PRO A 403 0.78 -11.20 -12.87
N GLU A 404 1.74 -11.13 -13.79
CA GLU A 404 2.13 -9.87 -14.39
C GLU A 404 0.90 -9.20 -15.03
N VAL A 405 0.43 -8.11 -14.43
CA VAL A 405 -0.65 -7.30 -14.99
C VAL A 405 -0.04 -6.46 -16.11
N VAL A 406 -0.36 -6.80 -17.35
CA VAL A 406 0.05 -6.08 -18.57
C VAL A 406 -0.88 -4.92 -18.87
#